data_AF-A0A1A0U0U6-F1
#
_entry.id   AF-A0A1A0U0U6-F1
#
_cell.length_a   1.000
_cell.length_b   1.000
_cell.length_c   1.000
_cell.angle_alpha   90.00
_cell.angle_beta   90.00
_cell.angle_gamma   90.00
#
_symmetry.space_group_name_H-M   'P 1'
#
loop_
_entity.id
_entity.type
_entity.pdbx_description
1 polymer ?
#
loop_
_entity_poly.entity_id
_entity_poly.type
_entity_poly.pdbx_seq_one_letter_code
_entity_poly.pdbx_strand_id
1 'polypeptide(L)'
;MLVLCLAGVTAVSMQIRCVDAAREAARLAARGDERSALGAARRIAPGGARVEVHRDGEFLVATVVARSKLLPALDIAAKAVSMAEPSG
;
A
#
# COMPACT_ATOMS: atom_id res chain seq x y z
N MET A 1 4.03 26.96 12.60
CA MET A 1 5.11 26.17 11.95
C MET A 1 5.19 24.73 12.45
N LEU A 2 5.35 24.47 13.76
CA LEU A 2 5.46 23.10 14.31
C LEU A 2 4.32 22.15 13.89
N VAL A 3 3.06 22.60 13.93
CA VAL A 3 1.91 21.80 13.51
C VAL A 3 2.03 21.37 12.04
N LEU A 4 2.48 22.28 11.17
CA LEU A 4 2.69 21.98 9.74
C LEU A 4 3.84 20.99 9.54
N CYS A 5 4.93 21.15 10.28
CA CYS A 5 6.05 20.19 10.26
C CYS A 5 5.58 18.80 10.70
N LEU A 6 4.82 18.71 11.79
CA LEU A 6 4.31 17.42 12.29
C LEU A 6 3.32 16.78 11.31
N ALA A 7 2.46 17.58 10.68
CA ALA A 7 1.57 17.10 9.62
C ALA A 7 2.36 16.53 8.44
N GLY A 8 3.44 17.21 8.02
CA GLY A 8 4.35 16.75 6.98
C GLY A 8 5.04 15.43 7.35
N VAL A 9 5.64 15.34 8.54
CA VAL A 9 6.29 14.10 9.02
C VAL A 9 5.31 12.93 9.09
N THR A 10 4.07 13.20 9.53
CA THR A 10 3.02 12.18 9.58
C THR A 10 2.62 11.72 8.18
N ALA A 11 2.49 12.65 7.22
CA ALA A 11 2.19 12.33 5.83
C ALA A 11 3.31 11.48 5.19
N VAL A 12 4.57 11.83 5.39
CA VAL A 12 5.72 11.04 4.91
C VAL A 12 5.73 9.65 5.54
N SER A 13 5.47 9.56 6.85
CA SER A 13 5.37 8.28 7.55
C SER A 13 4.22 7.41 7.02
N MET A 14 3.08 8.01 6.67
CA MET A 14 1.98 7.32 6.00
C MET A 14 2.38 6.84 4.60
N GLN A 15 3.09 7.67 3.83
CA GLN A 15 3.56 7.33 2.48
C GLN A 15 4.48 6.11 2.51
N ILE A 16 5.45 6.09 3.44
CA ILE A 16 6.36 4.95 3.62
C ILE A 16 5.57 3.67 3.89
N ARG A 17 4.64 3.72 4.86
CA ARG A 17 3.78 2.57 5.17
C ARG A 17 2.91 2.12 3.99
N CYS A 18 2.37 3.04 3.19
CA CYS A 18 1.63 2.69 1.98
C CYS A 18 2.54 1.99 0.96
N VAL A 19 3.77 2.48 0.75
CA VAL A 19 4.75 1.88 -0.17
C VAL A 19 5.13 0.47 0.27
N ASP A 20 5.44 0.28 1.56
CA ASP A 20 5.82 -1.02 2.12
C ASP A 20 4.66 -2.01 2.02
N ALA A 21 3.43 -1.58 2.36
CA ALA A 21 2.23 -2.39 2.24
C ALA A 21 1.96 -2.80 0.79
N ALA A 22 2.07 -1.86 -0.16
CA ALA A 22 1.87 -2.16 -1.58
C ALA A 22 2.92 -3.14 -2.09
N ARG A 23 4.20 -2.92 -1.78
CA ARG A 23 5.30 -3.82 -2.20
C ARG A 23 5.09 -5.23 -1.68
N GLU A 24 4.67 -5.37 -0.42
CA GLU A 24 4.45 -6.68 0.17
C GLU A 24 3.22 -7.39 -0.40
N ALA A 25 2.12 -6.67 -0.60
CA ALA A 25 0.96 -7.24 -1.29
C ALA A 25 1.29 -7.68 -2.72
N ALA A 26 2.02 -6.87 -3.50
CA ALA A 26 2.39 -7.23 -4.86
C ALA A 26 3.22 -8.53 -4.90
N ARG A 27 4.20 -8.68 -3.99
CA ARG A 27 5.03 -9.88 -3.89
C ARG A 27 4.24 -11.13 -3.48
N LEU A 28 3.36 -11.02 -2.50
CA LEU A 28 2.53 -12.16 -2.07
C LEU A 28 1.48 -12.54 -3.11
N ALA A 29 0.88 -11.55 -3.77
CA ALA A 29 -0.05 -11.80 -4.86
C ALA A 29 0.63 -12.45 -6.07
N ALA A 30 1.87 -12.05 -6.37
CA ALA A 30 2.67 -12.68 -7.43
C ALA A 30 2.90 -14.18 -7.20
N ARG A 31 2.89 -14.64 -5.95
CA ARG A 31 2.94 -16.07 -5.55
C ARG A 31 1.59 -16.78 -5.65
N GLY A 32 0.53 -16.08 -6.06
CA GLY A 32 -0.83 -16.59 -6.08
C GLY A 32 -1.56 -16.56 -4.73
N ASP A 33 -0.97 -15.96 -3.69
CA ASP A 33 -1.60 -15.86 -2.37
C ASP A 33 -2.18 -14.46 -2.10
N GLU A 34 -3.29 -14.17 -2.78
CA GLU A 34 -4.00 -12.90 -2.65
C GLU A 34 -4.55 -12.66 -1.24
N ARG A 35 -4.96 -13.71 -0.53
CA ARG A 35 -5.53 -13.58 0.82
C ARG A 35 -4.45 -13.15 1.81
N SER A 36 -3.27 -13.77 1.76
CA SER A 36 -2.13 -13.34 2.57
C SER A 36 -1.62 -11.96 2.16
N ALA A 37 -1.64 -11.63 0.85
CA ALA A 37 -1.28 -10.31 0.35
C ALA A 37 -2.13 -9.20 0.99
N LEU A 38 -3.46 -9.34 0.96
CA LEU A 38 -4.38 -8.38 1.57
C LEU A 38 -4.19 -8.31 3.10
N GLY A 39 -4.00 -9.46 3.75
CA GLY A 39 -3.76 -9.52 5.19
C GLY A 39 -2.46 -8.82 5.61
N ALA A 40 -1.37 -9.06 4.88
CA ALA A 40 -0.07 -8.44 5.15
C ALA A 40 -0.11 -6.92 4.90
N ALA A 41 -0.64 -6.48 3.77
CA ALA A 41 -0.77 -5.07 3.47
C ALA A 41 -1.63 -4.33 4.51
N ARG A 42 -2.74 -4.92 4.98
CA ARG A 42 -3.56 -4.30 6.04
C ARG A 42 -2.84 -4.17 7.39
N ARG A 43 -1.87 -5.05 7.70
CA ARG A 43 -1.05 -4.93 8.92
C ARG A 43 -0.02 -3.81 8.83
N ILE A 44 0.50 -3.54 7.63
CA ILE A 44 1.52 -2.51 7.40
C ILE A 44 0.91 -1.14 7.14
N ALA A 45 -0.21 -1.10 6.40
CA ALA A 45 -0.84 0.13 5.95
C ALA A 45 -1.36 0.99 7.11
N PRO A 46 -1.49 2.31 6.91
CA PRO A 46 -2.16 3.17 7.89
C PRO A 46 -3.60 2.71 8.19
N GLY A 47 -4.10 2.98 9.40
CA GLY A 47 -5.45 2.58 9.79
C GLY A 47 -6.54 3.13 8.86
N GLY A 48 -7.47 2.27 8.47
CA GLY A 48 -8.55 2.63 7.52
C GLY A 48 -8.11 2.70 6.06
N ALA A 49 -6.88 2.28 5.73
CA ALA A 49 -6.43 2.23 4.35
C ALA A 49 -7.24 1.23 3.52
N ARG A 50 -7.53 1.63 2.28
CA ARG A 50 -8.04 0.74 1.24
C ARG A 50 -6.87 0.05 0.57
N VAL A 51 -6.96 -1.27 0.44
CA VAL A 51 -5.96 -2.10 -0.24
C VAL A 51 -6.66 -2.83 -1.36
N GLU A 52 -6.14 -2.68 -2.57
CA GLU A 52 -6.62 -3.32 -3.78
C GLU A 52 -5.46 -4.02 -4.47
N VAL A 53 -5.71 -5.24 -4.96
CA VAL A 53 -4.75 -6.00 -5.76
C VAL A 53 -5.49 -6.45 -7.01
N HIS A 54 -4.86 -6.28 -8.17
CA HIS A 54 -5.37 -6.80 -9.43
C HIS A 54 -4.23 -7.36 -10.27
N ARG A 55 -4.59 -8.26 -11.20
CA ARG A 55 -3.68 -8.76 -12.23
C ARG A 55 -3.81 -7.90 -13.48
N ASP A 56 -2.65 -7.53 -14.04
CA ASP A 56 -2.49 -6.80 -15.29
C ASP A 56 -1.49 -7.57 -16.16
N GLY A 57 -2.01 -8.43 -17.04
CA GLY A 57 -1.21 -9.41 -17.78
C GLY A 57 -0.42 -10.33 -16.84
N GLU A 58 0.90 -10.33 -16.99
CA GLU A 58 1.84 -11.09 -16.16
C GLU A 58 2.20 -10.39 -14.85
N PHE A 59 1.62 -9.22 -14.55
CA PHE A 59 1.93 -8.45 -13.37
C PHE A 59 0.80 -8.46 -12.35
N LEU A 60 1.15 -8.48 -11.07
CA LEU A 60 0.28 -8.23 -9.94
C LEU A 60 0.54 -6.83 -9.43
N VAL A 61 -0.52 -6.04 -9.39
CA VAL A 61 -0.50 -4.63 -9.09
C VAL A 61 -1.26 -4.40 -7.79
N ALA A 62 -0.54 -3.96 -6.76
CA ALA A 62 -1.11 -3.62 -5.48
C ALA A 62 -1.17 -2.10 -5.30
N THR A 63 -2.34 -1.59 -4.92
CA THR A 63 -2.58 -0.18 -4.61
C THR A 63 -3.07 -0.04 -3.19
N VAL A 64 -2.45 0.87 -2.43
CA VAL A 64 -2.82 1.19 -1.06
C VAL A 64 -3.12 2.68 -0.97
N VAL A 65 -4.30 3.02 -0.46
CA VAL A 65 -4.75 4.42 -0.29
C VAL A 65 -5.19 4.64 1.14
N ALA A 66 -4.65 5.66 1.80
CA ALA A 66 -4.99 6.02 3.16
C ALA A 66 -5.32 7.51 3.27
N ARG A 67 -6.38 7.85 4.01
CA ARG A 67 -6.74 9.25 4.27
C ARG A 67 -6.01 9.79 5.49
N SER A 68 -5.36 10.93 5.37
CA SER A 68 -4.72 11.58 6.52
C SER A 68 -5.75 12.26 7.42
N LYS A 69 -5.70 11.99 8.73
CA LYS A 69 -6.54 12.69 9.72
C LYS A 69 -6.08 14.13 9.96
N LEU A 70 -4.78 14.40 9.80
CA LEU A 70 -4.20 15.73 9.97
C LEU A 70 -4.31 16.59 8.70
N LEU A 71 -4.44 15.94 7.54
CA LEU A 71 -4.55 16.59 6.23
C LEU A 71 -5.76 15.99 5.50
N PRO A 72 -7.01 16.31 5.91
CA PRO A 72 -8.21 15.63 5.43
C PRO A 72 -8.50 15.82 3.94
N ALA A 73 -7.87 16.83 3.31
CA ALA A 73 -7.93 17.06 1.87
C ALA A 73 -6.92 16.21 1.07
N LEU A 74 -6.09 15.39 1.72
CA LEU A 74 -5.04 14.59 1.09
C LEU A 74 -5.26 13.10 1.34
N ASP A 75 -5.37 12.37 0.24
CA ASP A 75 -5.22 10.92 0.22
C ASP A 75 -3.76 10.57 -0.08
N ILE A 76 -3.19 9.72 0.77
CA ILE A 76 -1.80 9.24 0.67
C ILE A 76 -1.85 7.86 0.03
N ALA A 77 -1.29 7.75 -1.18
CA ALA A 77 -1.41 6.56 -1.99
C ALA A 77 -0.03 6.02 -2.42
N ALA A 78 0.06 4.71 -2.55
CA ALA A 78 1.20 4.04 -3.16
C ALA A 78 0.73 2.87 -4.05
N LYS A 79 1.48 2.64 -5.13
CA LYS A 79 1.29 1.53 -6.06
C LYS A 79 2.59 0.75 -6.16
N ALA A 80 2.50 -0.57 -6.15
CA ALA A 80 3.62 -1.47 -6.40
C ALA A 80 3.22 -2.57 -7.37
N VAL A 81 4.20 -3.09 -8.09
CA VAL A 81 4.00 -4.06 -9.16
C VAL A 81 5.02 -5.18 -8.98
N SER A 82 4.60 -6.42 -9.17
CA SER A 82 5.45 -7.61 -9.17
C SER A 82 5.00 -8.54 -10.30
N MET A 83 5.93 -9.16 -11.02
CA MET A 83 5.58 -10.19 -12.01
C MET A 83 5.10 -11.46 -11.30
N ALA A 84 4.12 -12.16 -11.87
CA ALA A 84 3.65 -13.45 -11.38
C ALA A 84 4.77 -14.48 -11.41
N GLU A 85 4.85 -15.31 -10.37
CA GLU A 85 5.75 -16.46 -10.38
C GLU A 85 5.21 -17.50 -11.39
N PRO A 86 6.08 -18.11 -12.22
CA PRO A 86 5.65 -19.14 -13.14
C PRO A 86 5.12 -20.35 -12.38
N SER A 87 3.99 -20.90 -12.80
CA SER A 87 3.48 -22.17 -12.32
C SER A 87 4.41 -23.30 -12.77
N GLY A 88 5.31 -23.72 -11.88
CA GLY A 88 6.14 -24.91 -12.06
C GLY A 88 5.33 -26.20 -12.02
#